data_AF-A0A2T0UCT1-F1
#
_entry.id   AF-A0A2T0UCT1-F1
#
_cell.length_a   1.000
_cell.length_b   1.000
_cell.length_c   1.000
_cell.angle_alpha   90.00
_cell.angle_beta   90.00
_cell.angle_gamma   90.00
#
_symmetry.space_group_name_H-M   'P 1'
#
loop_
_entity.id
_entity.type
_entity.pdbx_description
1 polymer ?
#
loop_
_entity_poly.entity_id
_entity_poly.type
_entity_poly.pdbx_seq_one_letter_code
_entity_poly.pdbx_strand_id
1 'polypeptide(L)'
;MPAQQSAEREGVPAVGDRVEVRGSRWMVADVIASGADTIVEVNSLADDAFGEQLRLVWELEPGRRVLPSSGLPEVTRDGFDKPAQLAAFLDAMRWSALTSADTRNLQAPFRSGADIKLY
;
A
#
# COMPACT_ATOMS: atom_id res chain seq x y z
N MET A 1 1.90 12.36 27.41
CA MET A 1 1.08 13.16 26.47
C MET A 1 0.54 12.20 25.42
N PRO A 2 -0.75 12.32 25.06
CA PRO A 2 -1.70 11.21 25.12
C PRO A 2 -1.73 10.33 23.86
N ALA A 3 -2.26 9.12 24.06
CA ALA A 3 -2.70 8.22 23.00
C ALA A 3 -3.72 8.93 22.12
N GLN A 4 -3.42 9.08 20.83
CA GLN A 4 -4.41 9.54 19.86
C GLN A 4 -5.00 8.30 19.18
N GLN A 5 -6.21 7.95 19.64
CA GLN A 5 -7.17 7.14 18.91
C GLN A 5 -7.33 7.71 17.50
N SER A 6 -6.72 7.05 16.52
CA SER A 6 -6.97 7.28 15.10
C SER A 6 -8.38 6.80 14.81
N ALA A 7 -9.34 7.71 14.86
CA ALA A 7 -10.74 7.44 14.63
C ALA A 7 -10.92 6.64 13.34
N GLU A 8 -11.44 5.42 13.48
CA GLU A 8 -12.00 4.63 12.40
C GLU A 8 -13.06 5.50 11.71
N ARG A 9 -12.78 5.96 10.49
CA ARG A 9 -13.78 6.66 9.71
C ARG A 9 -14.73 5.60 9.16
N GLU A 10 -15.90 5.50 9.79
CA GLU A 10 -17.07 4.80 9.26
C GLU A 10 -17.71 5.66 8.14
N GLY A 11 -16.90 6.09 7.18
CA GLY A 11 -17.29 6.91 6.04
C GLY A 11 -17.40 6.07 4.77
N VAL A 12 -18.06 6.63 3.75
CA VAL A 12 -18.01 6.09 2.40
C VAL A 12 -16.58 6.26 1.86
N PRO A 13 -15.92 5.20 1.36
CA PRO A 13 -14.55 5.28 0.86
C PRO A 13 -14.50 6.09 -0.44
N ALA A 14 -13.35 6.71 -0.70
CA ALA A 14 -13.04 7.34 -1.96
C ALA A 14 -12.08 6.48 -2.80
N VAL A 15 -12.01 6.74 -4.11
CA VAL A 15 -11.02 6.11 -4.98
C VAL A 15 -9.60 6.40 -4.48
N GLY A 16 -8.77 5.36 -4.41
CA GLY A 16 -7.42 5.41 -3.87
C GLY A 16 -7.33 5.13 -2.37
N ASP A 17 -8.44 5.09 -1.64
CA ASP A 17 -8.43 4.70 -0.23
C ASP A 17 -8.06 3.23 -0.07
N ARG A 18 -7.41 2.93 1.06
CA ARG A 18 -7.20 1.56 1.51
C ARG A 18 -8.37 1.19 2.42
N VAL A 19 -8.98 0.05 2.17
CA VAL A 19 -10.09 -0.47 2.98
C VAL A 19 -9.79 -1.88 3.45
N GLU A 20 -10.40 -2.28 4.56
CA GLU A 20 -10.44 -3.68 4.97
C GLU A 20 -11.88 -4.17 4.92
N VAL A 21 -12.06 -5.29 4.23
CA VAL A 21 -13.36 -5.93 4.01
C VAL A 21 -13.13 -7.44 4.06
N ARG A 22 -13.98 -8.15 4.82
CA ARG A 22 -13.91 -9.61 5.02
C ARG A 22 -12.55 -10.11 5.52
N GLY A 23 -11.85 -9.29 6.31
CA GLY A 23 -10.53 -9.63 6.88
C GLY A 23 -9.35 -9.44 5.92
N SER A 24 -9.58 -9.02 4.68
CA SER A 24 -8.53 -8.74 3.69
C SER A 24 -8.41 -7.24 3.41
N ARG A 25 -7.20 -6.81 3.03
CA ARG A 25 -6.90 -5.42 2.67
C ARG A 25 -7.07 -5.22 1.17
N TRP A 26 -7.73 -4.13 0.82
CA TRP A 26 -8.02 -3.77 -0.55
C TRP A 26 -7.72 -2.30 -0.82
N MET A 27 -7.52 -1.96 -2.09
CA MET A 27 -7.44 -0.59 -2.58
C MET A 27 -8.67 -0.27 -3.42
N VAL A 28 -9.31 0.86 -3.16
CA VAL A 28 -10.52 1.27 -3.87
C VAL A 28 -10.16 1.75 -5.27
N ALA A 29 -10.69 1.05 -6.27
CA ALA A 29 -10.49 1.34 -7.69
C ALA A 29 -11.58 2.28 -8.24
N ASP A 30 -12.83 2.06 -7.83
CA ASP A 30 -13.97 2.86 -8.27
C ASP A 30 -15.07 2.90 -7.20
N VAL A 31 -15.87 3.97 -7.22
CA VAL A 31 -16.99 4.19 -6.29
C VAL A 31 -18.19 4.72 -7.07
N ILE A 32 -19.26 3.93 -7.10
CA ILE A 32 -20.50 4.24 -7.80
C ILE A 32 -21.61 4.42 -6.77
N ALA A 33 -22.05 5.66 -6.58
CA ALA A 33 -23.18 5.98 -5.72
C ALA A 33 -24.51 5.74 -6.47
N SER A 34 -25.43 4.98 -5.86
CA SER A 34 -26.74 4.68 -6.42
C SER A 34 -27.83 4.87 -5.36
N GLY A 35 -28.33 6.10 -5.23
CA GLY A 35 -29.37 6.43 -4.25
C GLY A 35 -28.86 6.33 -2.82
N ALA A 36 -29.32 5.31 -2.09
CA ALA A 36 -28.92 5.05 -0.70
C ALA A 36 -27.75 4.07 -0.56
N ASP A 37 -27.39 3.37 -1.65
CA ASP A 37 -26.35 2.34 -1.64
C ASP A 37 -25.12 2.82 -2.41
N THR A 38 -23.94 2.41 -1.94
CA THR A 38 -22.65 2.68 -2.58
C THR A 38 -22.02 1.38 -3.04
N ILE A 39 -21.82 1.26 -4.35
CA ILE A 39 -21.06 0.15 -4.93
C ILE A 39 -19.58 0.56 -4.99
N VAL A 40 -18.72 -0.26 -4.40
CA VAL A 40 -17.27 -0.03 -4.37
C VAL A 40 -16.59 -1.18 -5.10
N GLU A 41 -15.73 -0.84 -6.05
CA GLU A 41 -14.82 -1.78 -6.69
C GLU A 41 -13.46 -1.66 -6.02
N VAL A 42 -12.90 -2.80 -5.59
CA VAL A 42 -11.65 -2.85 -4.85
C VAL A 42 -10.70 -3.89 -5.45
N ASN A 43 -9.40 -3.59 -5.44
CA ASN A 43 -8.33 -4.47 -5.85
C ASN A 43 -7.59 -5.02 -4.63
N SER A 44 -7.22 -6.30 -4.65
CA SER A 44 -6.53 -6.94 -3.52
C SER A 44 -5.13 -6.36 -3.32
N LEU A 45 -4.77 -6.18 -2.04
CA LEU A 45 -3.42 -5.84 -1.60
C LEU A 45 -2.72 -7.01 -0.90
N ALA A 46 -3.29 -8.21 -0.92
CA ALA A 46 -2.69 -9.39 -0.33
C ALA A 46 -1.66 -10.02 -1.29
N ASP A 47 -0.54 -10.50 -0.72
CA ASP A 47 0.59 -11.06 -1.50
C ASP A 47 0.20 -12.33 -2.28
N ASP A 48 -0.77 -13.09 -1.78
CA ASP A 48 -1.25 -14.34 -2.37
C ASP A 48 -2.49 -14.18 -3.27
N ALA A 49 -3.06 -12.97 -3.34
CA ALA A 49 -4.26 -12.66 -4.11
C ALA A 49 -4.05 -11.45 -5.03
N PHE A 50 -2.82 -11.22 -5.49
CA PHE A 50 -2.51 -10.10 -6.38
C PHE A 50 -3.31 -10.19 -7.69
N GLY A 51 -3.97 -9.09 -8.06
CA GLY A 51 -4.81 -9.01 -9.26
C GLY A 51 -6.26 -9.43 -9.06
N GLU A 52 -6.64 -9.90 -7.87
CA GLU A 52 -8.05 -10.12 -7.55
C GLU A 52 -8.81 -8.81 -7.40
N GLN A 53 -10.03 -8.78 -7.92
CA GLN A 53 -10.95 -7.66 -7.81
C GLN A 53 -12.24 -8.12 -7.12
N LEU A 54 -12.82 -7.24 -6.32
CA LEU A 54 -14.09 -7.47 -5.65
C LEU A 54 -14.98 -6.25 -5.84
N ARG A 55 -16.23 -6.48 -6.19
CA ARG A 55 -17.28 -5.45 -6.24
C ARG A 55 -18.30 -5.74 -5.15
N LEU A 56 -18.57 -4.76 -4.30
CA LEU A 56 -19.41 -4.91 -3.11
C LEU A 56 -20.30 -3.69 -2.88
N VAL A 57 -21.37 -3.88 -2.12
CA VAL A 57 -22.19 -2.78 -1.61
C VAL A 57 -21.65 -2.42 -0.24
N TRP A 58 -21.08 -1.22 -0.10
CA TRP A 58 -20.37 -0.79 1.10
C TRP A 58 -21.23 -0.99 2.34
N GLU A 59 -22.47 -0.51 2.30
CA GLU A 59 -23.43 -0.47 3.40
C GLU A 59 -23.79 -1.86 3.95
N LEU A 60 -23.62 -2.91 3.14
CA LEU A 60 -23.96 -4.30 3.51
C LEU A 60 -22.76 -5.11 4.01
N GLU A 61 -21.53 -4.62 3.85
CA GLU A 61 -20.34 -5.39 4.24
C GLU A 61 -20.08 -5.28 5.76
N PRO A 62 -20.05 -6.41 6.48
CA PRO A 62 -19.79 -6.43 7.91
C PRO A 62 -18.30 -6.17 8.21
N GLY A 63 -18.04 -5.34 9.22
CA GLY A 63 -16.67 -5.02 9.65
C GLY A 63 -15.85 -4.21 8.64
N ARG A 64 -16.53 -3.55 7.69
CA ARG A 64 -15.86 -2.67 6.72
C ARG A 64 -15.19 -1.50 7.44
N ARG A 65 -13.97 -1.18 7.04
CA ARG A 65 -13.27 0.00 7.59
C ARG A 65 -12.41 0.66 6.53
N VAL A 66 -12.43 1.98 6.51
CA VAL A 66 -11.44 2.77 5.77
C VAL A 66 -10.18 2.86 6.62
N LEU A 67 -9.08 2.35 6.07
CA LEU A 67 -7.78 2.38 6.73
C LEU A 67 -7.18 3.78 6.60
N PRO A 68 -6.53 4.30 7.65
CA PRO A 68 -5.84 5.58 7.55
C PRO A 68 -4.78 5.54 6.46
N SER A 69 -4.72 6.60 5.66
CA SER A 69 -3.64 6.81 4.72
C SER A 69 -2.36 7.10 5.52
N SER A 70 -1.51 6.09 5.69
CA SER A 70 -0.10 6.31 5.96
C SER A 70 0.52 6.80 4.65
N GLY A 71 0.38 8.10 4.38
CA GLY A 71 0.94 8.72 3.18
C GLY A 71 2.45 8.51 3.10
N LEU A 72 2.99 8.67 1.89
CA LEU A 72 4.43 8.85 1.75
C LEU A 72 4.87 10.11 2.51
N PRO A 73 6.12 10.16 3.01
CA PRO A 73 6.69 11.40 3.54
C PRO A 73 6.51 12.54 2.54
N GLU A 74 6.31 13.75 3.04
CA GLU A 74 6.23 14.93 2.19
C GLU A 74 7.55 15.12 1.43
N VAL A 75 7.46 15.31 0.11
CA VAL A 75 8.63 15.54 -0.73
C VAL A 75 9.09 16.98 -0.54
N THR A 76 10.05 17.18 0.34
CA THR A 76 10.67 18.48 0.59
C THR A 76 11.90 18.68 -0.29
N ARG A 77 12.24 19.94 -0.62
CA ARG A 77 13.44 20.25 -1.43
C ARG A 77 14.73 19.70 -0.81
N ASP A 78 14.80 19.64 0.51
CA ASP A 78 15.96 19.17 1.26
C ASP A 78 15.84 17.69 1.68
N GLY A 79 14.76 17.01 1.28
CA GLY A 79 14.48 15.62 1.61
C GLY A 79 15.03 14.59 0.62
N PHE A 80 15.70 15.03 -0.44
CA PHE A 80 16.31 14.14 -1.42
C PHE A 80 17.67 13.62 -0.95
N ASP A 81 17.93 12.34 -1.21
CA ASP A 81 19.25 11.76 -1.04
C ASP A 81 20.29 12.52 -1.88
N LYS A 82 21.51 12.61 -1.35
CA LYS A 82 22.64 13.12 -2.14
C LYS A 82 22.82 12.23 -3.38
N PRO A 83 23.24 12.77 -4.54
CA PRO A 83 23.36 12.00 -5.79
C PRO A 83 24.16 10.70 -5.65
N ALA A 84 25.26 10.72 -4.87
CA ALA A 84 26.07 9.53 -4.63
C ALA A 84 25.35 8.42 -3.82
N GLN A 85 24.48 8.81 -2.89
CA GLN A 85 23.70 7.87 -2.07
C GLN A 85 22.59 7.23 -2.89
N LEU A 86 21.88 8.02 -3.70
CA LEU A 86 20.89 7.50 -4.64
C LEU A 86 21.54 6.58 -5.68
N ALA A 87 22.70 6.96 -6.22
CA ALA A 87 23.46 6.13 -7.16
C ALA A 87 23.83 4.77 -6.55
N ALA A 88 24.36 4.77 -5.32
CA ALA A 88 24.68 3.53 -4.61
C ALA A 88 23.44 2.64 -4.35
N PHE A 89 22.29 3.25 -4.03
CA PHE A 89 21.02 2.53 -3.86
C PHE A 89 20.56 1.88 -5.18
N LEU A 90 20.61 2.62 -6.29
CA LEU A 90 20.25 2.12 -7.61
C LEU A 90 21.20 1.00 -8.06
N ASP A 91 22.50 1.12 -7.80
CA ASP A 91 23.46 0.06 -8.05
C ASP A 91 23.09 -1.19 -7.24
N ALA A 92 22.82 -1.08 -5.94
CA ALA A 92 22.39 -2.22 -5.13
C ALA A 92 21.12 -2.90 -5.68
N MET A 93 20.12 -2.14 -6.14
CA MET A 93 18.91 -2.71 -6.77
C MET A 93 19.20 -3.46 -8.07
N ARG A 94 20.04 -2.89 -8.95
CA ARG A 94 20.40 -3.52 -10.24
C ARG A 94 21.12 -4.84 -10.02
N TRP A 95 22.01 -4.90 -9.04
CA TRP A 95 22.69 -6.14 -8.65
C TRP A 95 21.72 -7.15 -8.04
N SER A 96 20.72 -6.70 -7.28
CA SER A 96 19.70 -7.57 -6.69
C SER A 96 18.81 -8.24 -7.76
N ALA A 97 18.43 -7.50 -8.81
CA ALA A 97 17.63 -8.04 -9.92
C ALA A 97 18.38 -9.13 -10.70
N LEU A 98 19.69 -8.98 -10.90
CA LEU A 98 20.55 -9.98 -11.54
C LEU A 98 20.64 -11.28 -10.73
N THR A 99 20.60 -11.20 -9.41
CA THR A 99 20.65 -12.39 -8.55
C THR A 99 19.34 -13.18 -8.55
N SER A 100 18.20 -12.50 -8.76
CA SER A 100 16.89 -13.16 -8.77
C SER A 100 16.66 -13.99 -10.04
N ALA A 101 17.41 -13.74 -11.11
CA ALA A 101 17.27 -14.42 -12.40
C ALA A 101 18.13 -15.69 -12.53
N ASP A 102 19.19 -15.86 -11.72
CA ASP A 102 20.03 -17.07 -11.70
C ASP A 102 20.31 -17.51 -10.25
N THR A 103 19.42 -18.35 -9.72
CA THR A 103 19.48 -18.86 -8.33
C THR A 103 20.67 -19.78 -8.05
N ARG A 104 21.47 -20.13 -9.06
CA ARG A 104 22.63 -21.03 -8.91
C ARG A 104 23.96 -20.29 -8.79
N ASN A 105 24.01 -19.00 -9.08
CA ASN A 105 25.24 -18.22 -9.02
C ASN A 105 25.06 -16.92 -8.25
N LEU A 106 25.65 -16.91 -7.05
CA LEU A 106 25.96 -15.75 -6.22
C LEU A 106 24.78 -15.22 -5.40
N GLN A 107 25.04 -14.93 -4.13
CA GLN A 107 24.21 -14.04 -3.31
C GLN A 107 24.72 -12.61 -3.53
N ALA A 108 23.83 -11.62 -3.66
CA ALA A 108 24.31 -10.25 -3.76
C ALA A 108 24.98 -9.85 -2.44
N PRO A 109 26.18 -9.23 -2.48
CA PRO A 109 26.89 -8.82 -1.26
C PRO A 109 26.13 -7.73 -0.48
N PHE A 110 25.23 -6.99 -1.15
CA PHE A 110 24.36 -5.99 -0.54
C PHE A 110 22.95 -6.09 -1.12
N ARG A 111 21.93 -6.02 -0.25
CA ARG A 111 20.51 -5.92 -0.61
C ARG A 111 20.02 -4.56 -0.13
N SER A 112 19.40 -3.76 -1.01
CA SER A 112 18.58 -2.64 -0.55
C SER A 112 17.16 -3.15 -0.33
N GLY A 113 16.64 -2.92 0.87
CA GLY A 113 15.24 -3.14 1.23
C GLY A 113 14.67 -1.86 1.80
N ALA A 114 13.39 -1.59 1.55
CA ALA A 114 12.69 -0.50 2.23
C ALA A 114 12.17 -1.03 3.57
N ASP A 115 12.64 -0.47 4.68
CA ASP A 115 12.08 -0.74 6.00
C ASP A 115 10.87 0.18 6.22
N ILE A 116 9.68 -0.39 6.35
CA ILE A 116 8.45 0.37 6.60
C ILE A 116 8.45 0.71 8.09
N LYS A 117 8.91 1.92 8.43
CA LYS A 117 8.78 2.41 9.81
C LYS A 117 7.33 2.80 10.08
N LEU A 118 6.69 2.05 10.97
CA LEU A 118 5.45 2.45 11.61
C LEU A 118 5.79 3.59 12.59
N TYR A 119 5.33 4.80 12.31
CA TYR A 119 5.33 5.91 13.27
C TYR A 119 4.00 5.92 14.03
#